data_AF-A0A251Y4J1-F1
#
_entry.id   AF-A0A251Y4J1-F1
#
_cell.length_a   1.000
_cell.length_b   1.000
_cell.length_c   1.000
_cell.angle_alpha   90.00
_cell.angle_beta   90.00
_cell.angle_gamma   90.00
#
_symmetry.space_group_name_H-M   'P 1'
#
loop_
_entity.id
_entity.type
_entity.pdbx_description
1 polymer ?
#
loop_
_entity_poly.entity_id
_entity_poly.type
_entity_poly.pdbx_seq_one_letter_code
_entity_poly.pdbx_strand_id
1 'polypeptide(L)' 'MLIPGVVDVTTSYLEHPQVIANRILEVVDAVGDPTRVIAGTDCGLSTFASYEFVATDVAWAKLRALVAGAEVASRRAFG' A
#
# COMPACT_ATOMS: atom_id res chain seq x y z
N MET A 1 -7.51 1.96 -15.22
CA MET A 1 -6.48 2.21 -14.20
C MET A 1 -7.11 1.86 -12.86
N LEU A 2 -6.48 0.99 -12.09
CA LEU A 2 -6.94 0.52 -10.80
C LEU A 2 -5.96 0.98 -9.72
N ILE A 3 -6.49 1.47 -8.60
CA ILE A 3 -5.70 1.91 -7.45
C ILE A 3 -6.08 1.04 -6.25
N PRO A 4 -5.48 -0.15 -6.08
CA PRO A 4 -5.80 -1.00 -4.95
C PRO A 4 -5.28 -0.41 -3.64
N GLY A 5 -6.10 -0.51 -2.60
CA GLY A 5 -5.63 -0.42 -1.23
C GLY A 5 -4.79 -1.65 -0.89
N VAL A 6 -3.54 -1.42 -0.48
CA VAL A 6 -2.60 -2.50 -0.10
C VAL A 6 -1.99 -2.30 1.29
N VAL A 7 -2.42 -1.26 1.99
CA VAL A 7 -2.02 -0.88 3.35
C VAL A 7 -3.28 -0.58 4.15
N ASP A 8 -3.42 -1.27 5.27
CA ASP A 8 -4.51 -1.12 6.22
C ASP A 8 -4.34 0.20 6.98
N VAL A 9 -5.42 0.97 7.06
CA VAL A 9 -5.47 2.30 7.70
C VAL A 9 -6.24 2.31 9.02
N THR A 10 -6.69 1.14 9.47
CA THR A 10 -7.45 0.95 10.71
C THR A 10 -6.60 0.37 11.84
N THR A 11 -5.32 0.10 11.57
CA THR A 11 -4.40 -0.55 12.50
C THR A 11 -3.08 0.21 12.62
N SER A 12 -2.47 0.12 13.80
CA SER A 12 -1.21 0.82 14.12
C SER A 12 0.05 -0.04 13.88
N TYR A 13 -0.07 -1.24 13.30
CA TYR A 13 1.12 -2.01 12.90
C TYR A 13 1.63 -1.57 11.53
N LEU A 14 2.90 -1.84 11.25
CA LEU A 14 3.52 -1.62 9.94
C LEU A 14 3.58 -2.91 9.14
N GLU A 15 2.95 -2.91 7.98
CA GLU A 15 3.11 -3.99 7.01
C GLU A 15 4.55 -4.05 6.53
N HIS A 16 5.11 -5.25 6.51
CA HIS A 16 6.42 -5.46 5.92
C HIS A 16 6.37 -5.15 4.41
N PRO A 17 7.37 -4.47 3.82
CA PRO A 17 7.38 -4.13 2.39
C PRO A 17 7.14 -5.33 1.46
N GLN A 18 7.59 -6.52 1.87
CA GLN A 18 7.37 -7.76 1.12
C GLN A 18 5.89 -8.17 1.04
N VAL A 19 5.10 -7.90 2.09
CA VAL A 19 3.65 -8.17 2.10
C VAL A 19 2.95 -7.21 1.14
N ILE A 20 3.30 -5.92 1.19
CA ILE A 20 2.76 -4.90 0.28
C ILE A 20 3.10 -5.26 -1.17
N ALA A 21 4.33 -5.66 -1.44
CA ALA A 21 4.75 -6.05 -2.78
C ALA A 21 3.95 -7.26 -3.32
N ASN A 22 3.71 -8.27 -2.49
CA ASN A 22 2.91 -9.43 -2.87
C ASN A 22 1.47 -9.02 -3.20
N ARG A 23 0.84 -8.18 -2.37
CA ARG A 23 -0.52 -7.65 -2.62
C ARG A 23 -0.61 -6.87 -3.93
N ILE A 24 0.40 -6.05 -4.25
CA ILE A 24 0.45 -5.32 -5.53
C ILE A 24 0.52 -6.32 -6.70
N LEU A 25 1.38 -7.34 -6.60
CA LEU A 25 1.55 -8.34 -7.67
C LEU A 25 0.30 -9.20 -7.86
N GLU A 26 -0.42 -9.53 -6.80
CA GLU A 26 -1.73 -10.22 -6.90
C GLU A 26 -2.74 -9.38 -7.69
N VAL A 27 -2.77 -8.07 -7.47
CA VAL A 27 -3.64 -7.16 -8.24
C VAL A 27 -3.17 -7.03 -9.69
N VAL A 28 -1.85 -6.96 -9.91
CA VAL A 28 -1.28 -6.94 -11.27
C VAL A 28 -1.65 -8.20 -12.04
N ASP A 29 -1.55 -9.38 -11.41
CA ASP A 29 -1.91 -10.67 -12.01
C ASP A 29 -3.40 -10.71 -12.38
N ALA A 30 -4.27 -10.24 -11.47
CA ALA A 30 -5.71 -10.14 -11.72
C ALA A 30 -6.07 -9.14 -12.83
N VAL A 31 -5.33 -8.04 -12.98
CA VAL A 31 -5.55 -7.01 -14.01
C VAL A 31 -4.91 -7.39 -15.35
N GLY A 32 -3.83 -8.17 -15.34
CA GLY A 32 -3.06 -8.62 -16.51
C GLY A 32 -2.09 -7.58 -17.10
N ASP A 33 -2.02 -6.37 -16.56
CA ASP A 33 -1.13 -5.30 -17.05
C ASP A 33 -0.64 -4.41 -15.89
N PRO A 34 0.67 -4.42 -15.56
CA PRO A 34 1.20 -3.64 -14.45
C PRO A 34 1.15 -2.13 -14.69
N THR A 35 1.08 -1.65 -15.94
CA THR A 35 0.94 -0.22 -16.25
C THR A 35 -0.43 0.35 -15.87
N ARG A 36 -1.38 -0.53 -15.53
CA ARG A 36 -2.76 -0.19 -15.17
C ARG A 36 -2.97 -0.15 -13.67
N VAL A 37 -1.95 -0.40 -12.85
CA VAL A 37 -2.04 -0.50 -11.38
C VAL A 37 -1.19 0.58 -10.71
N ILE A 38 -1.78 1.33 -9.76
CA ILE A 38 -1.06 2.26 -8.88
C ILE A 38 -1.35 1.86 -7.43
N ALA A 39 -0.33 1.51 -6.65
CA ALA A 39 -0.54 1.12 -5.26
C ALA A 39 -1.01 2.30 -4.39
N GLY A 40 -2.01 2.07 -3.54
CA GLY A 40 -2.55 3.06 -2.62
C GLY A 40 -2.80 2.49 -1.22
N THR A 41 -3.23 3.37 -0.30
CA THR A 41 -3.78 2.97 1.00
C THR A 41 -5.25 2.59 0.84
N ASP A 42 -5.78 1.76 1.74
CA ASP A 42 -7.20 1.32 1.68
C ASP A 42 -8.18 2.51 1.80
N CYS A 43 -7.83 3.51 2.61
CA CYS A 43 -8.55 4.77 2.72
C CYS A 43 -7.59 5.88 3.21
N GLY A 44 -8.10 7.00 3.73
CA GLY A 44 -7.29 8.03 4.37
C GLY A 44 -6.71 7.58 5.70
N LEU A 45 -5.52 8.07 6.05
CA LEU A 45 -4.81 7.78 7.32
C LEU A 45 -5.28 8.66 8.50
N SER A 46 -6.15 9.63 8.25
CA SER A 46 -6.85 10.42 9.27
C SER A 46 -8.23 9.81 9.50
N THR A 47 -8.27 8.55 9.94
CA THR A 47 -9.50 7.74 9.99
C THR A 47 -10.46 8.31 11.05
N PHE A 48 -11.41 9.13 10.59
CA PHE A 48 -12.52 9.78 11.31
C PHE A 48 -12.24 11.12 12.00
N ALA A 49 -13.12 12.08 11.70
CA ALA A 49 -13.22 13.37 12.37
C ALA A 49 -13.40 13.13 13.87
N SER A 50 -12.33 13.37 14.65
CA SER A 50 -12.21 13.30 16.13
C SER A 50 -11.45 12.11 16.72
N TYR A 51 -10.90 11.17 15.94
CA TYR A 51 -10.10 10.06 16.49
C TYR A 51 -8.88 9.73 15.61
N GLU A 52 -7.67 9.69 16.19
CA GLU A 52 -6.46 9.24 15.51
C GLU A 52 -6.32 7.72 15.72
N PHE A 53 -6.73 6.88 14.77
CA PHE A 53 -6.46 5.42 14.85
C PHE A 53 -5.00 5.06 14.59
N VAL A 54 -4.28 5.96 13.92
CA VAL A 54 -2.90 5.79 13.53
C VAL A 54 -2.16 7.05 13.94
N ALA A 55 -1.20 6.92 14.84
CA ALA A 55 -0.33 8.03 15.21
C ALA A 55 0.37 8.59 13.96
N THR A 56 0.56 9.91 13.90
CA THR A 56 1.12 10.58 12.72
C THR A 56 2.47 9.97 12.26
N ASP A 57 3.33 9.56 13.19
CA ASP A 57 4.60 8.88 12.88
C ASP A 57 4.41 7.50 12.25
N VAL A 58 3.42 6.73 12.72
CA VAL A 58 3.00 5.45 12.14
C VAL A 58 2.41 5.66 10.74
N ALA A 59 1.62 6.72 10.53
CA ALA A 59 1.07 7.05 9.22
C ALA A 59 2.21 7.32 8.20
N TRP A 60 3.21 8.11 8.59
CA TRP A 60 4.39 8.33 7.75
C TRP A 60 5.21 7.06 7.53
N ALA A 61 5.33 6.21 8.55
CA ALA A 61 6.02 4.93 8.41
C ALA A 61 5.28 3.99 7.44
N LYS A 62 3.94 3.98 7.46
CA LYS A 62 3.10 3.22 6.52
C LYS A 62 3.31 3.69 5.08
N LEU A 63 3.35 4.99 4.85
CA LEU A 63 3.65 5.55 3.52
C LEU A 63 5.06 5.18 3.03
N ARG A 64 6.06 5.19 3.92
CA ARG A 64 7.41 4.70 3.58
C ARG A 64 7.41 3.21 3.24
N ALA A 65 6.68 2.40 4.00
CA ALA A 65 6.53 0.97 3.73
C ALA A 65 5.84 0.72 2.39
N LEU A 66 4.79 1.49 2.05
CA LEU A 66 4.10 1.46 0.76
C LEU A 66 5.08 1.70 -0.39
N VAL A 67 5.89 2.75 -0.31
CA VAL A 67 6.92 3.05 -1.33
C VAL A 67 7.92 1.90 -1.46
N ALA A 68 8.47 1.41 -0.36
CA ALA A 68 9.43 0.32 -0.38
C ALA A 68 8.83 -0.98 -0.97
N GLY A 69 7.57 -1.28 -0.66
CA GLY A 69 6.85 -2.41 -1.24
C GLY A 69 6.58 -2.24 -2.73
N ALA A 70 6.18 -1.04 -3.15
CA ALA A 70 5.96 -0.69 -4.55
C ALA A 70 7.26 -0.82 -5.37
N GLU A 71 8.40 -0.38 -4.85
CA GLU A 71 9.70 -0.58 -5.52
C GLU A 71 10.04 -2.05 -5.75
N VAL A 72 9.80 -2.91 -4.75
CA VAL A 72 9.98 -4.37 -4.88
C VAL A 72 9.05 -4.94 -5.93
N ALA A 73 7.77 -4.55 -5.92
CA ALA A 73 6.79 -4.99 -6.90
C ALA A 73 7.16 -4.54 -8.31
N SER A 74 7.55 -3.27 -8.49
CA SER A 74 7.95 -2.71 -9.78
C SER A 74 9.15 -3.46 -10.37
N ARG A 75 10.18 -3.77 -9.57
CA ARG A 75 11.32 -4.59 -10.03
C ARG A 75 10.90 -5.97 -10.51
N ARG A 76 9.85 -6.56 -9.94
CA ARG A 76 9.36 -7.90 -10.32
C ARG A 76 8.39 -7.88 -11.50
N ALA A 77 7.59 -6.82 -11.61
CA ALA A 77 6.56 -6.70 -12.63
C ALA A 77 7.08 -6.11 -13.96
N PHE A 78 8.15 -5.29 -13.90
CA PHE A 78 8.72 -4.60 -15.07
C PHE A 78 10.18 -4.97 -15.36
N GLY A 79 10.83 -5.73 -14.47
CA GLY A 79 12.21 -6.21 -14.67
C GLY A 79 12.24 -7.57 -15.35
#